data_AF-A0A3C0RDN3-F1
#
_entry.id   AF-A0A3C0RDN3-F1
#
_cell.length_a   1.000
_cell.length_b   1.000
_cell.length_c   1.000
_cell.angle_alpha   90.00
_cell.angle_beta   90.00
_cell.angle_gamma   90.00
#
_symmetry.space_group_name_H-M   'P 1'
#
loop_
_entity.id
_entity.type
_entity.pdbx_description
1 polymer ?
#
loop_
_entity_poly.entity_id
_entity_poly.type
_entity_poly.pdbx_seq_one_letter_code
_entity_poly.pdbx_strand_id
1 'polypeptide(L)'
;MRYFTKRNNELFLPGINSVFDDQIVDGKTYDVQVDGGVNRNVETDPAEYGFFKRGDIVTLKFCNIDRNTYDFWRTWEFSFQSIGNPFSAPTKVLGNISNNALGAFCGYATQHKTLVIPN
;
A
#
# COMPACT_ATOMS: atom_id res chain seq x y z
N MET A 1 -4.25 -4.04 -8.07
CA MET A 1 -2.79 -3.81 -7.97
C MET A 1 -2.36 -3.43 -6.54
N ARG A 2 -1.04 -3.39 -6.26
CA ARG A 2 -0.44 -2.80 -5.03
C ARG A 2 0.75 -1.91 -5.36
N TYR A 3 1.00 -0.85 -4.59
CA TYR A 3 2.20 -0.03 -4.77
C TYR A 3 3.00 0.17 -3.48
N PHE A 4 4.28 0.53 -3.66
CA PHE A 4 5.19 0.94 -2.61
C PHE A 4 5.97 2.15 -3.11
N THR A 5 6.36 3.04 -2.21
CA THR A 5 7.24 4.16 -2.55
C THR A 5 8.48 4.13 -1.67
N LYS A 6 9.61 4.49 -2.28
CA LYS A 6 10.88 4.72 -1.61
C LYS A 6 11.25 6.17 -1.85
N ARG A 7 11.53 6.90 -0.77
CA ARG A 7 12.04 8.27 -0.83
C ARG A 7 13.55 8.24 -0.61
N ASN A 8 14.30 8.92 -1.48
CA ASN A 8 15.75 9.05 -1.41
C ASN A 8 16.43 7.68 -1.21
N ASN A 9 16.99 7.42 -0.03
CA ASN A 9 17.65 6.16 0.31
C ASN A 9 16.93 5.31 1.37
N GLU A 10 15.64 5.58 1.59
CA GLU A 10 14.79 4.86 2.55
C GLU A 10 14.35 3.48 2.04
N LEU A 11 13.55 2.78 2.86
CA LEU A 11 12.93 1.51 2.50
C LEU A 11 11.74 1.72 1.55
N PHE A 12 11.42 0.70 0.77
CA PHE A 12 10.13 0.64 0.08
C PHE A 12 9.04 0.37 1.10
N LEU A 13 8.13 1.33 1.26
CA LEU A 13 7.04 1.24 2.20
C LEU A 13 5.70 1.41 1.48
N PRO A 14 4.65 0.69 1.89
CA PRO A 14 3.31 0.90 1.34
C PRO A 14 2.70 2.19 1.91
N GLY A 15 1.97 2.95 1.09
CA GLY A 15 1.10 4.05 1.57
C GLY A 15 -0.04 3.50 2.45
N ILE A 16 -0.84 4.35 3.12
CA ILE A 16 -1.93 3.91 4.04
C ILE A 16 -2.85 2.90 3.37
N ASN A 17 -3.33 3.29 2.19
CA ASN A 17 -4.08 2.45 1.28
C ASN A 17 -3.15 2.15 0.12
N SER A 18 -2.60 0.94 0.11
CA SER A 18 -1.58 0.57 -0.89
C SER A 18 -2.12 -0.32 -2.00
N VAL A 19 -3.33 -0.84 -1.83
CA VAL A 19 -4.01 -1.69 -2.80
C VAL A 19 -5.14 -0.96 -3.49
N PHE A 20 -5.27 -1.19 -4.80
CA PHE A 20 -6.34 -0.65 -5.62
C PHE A 20 -7.03 -1.78 -6.39
N ASP A 21 -8.36 -1.71 -6.46
CA ASP A 21 -9.15 -2.62 -7.28
C ASP A 21 -8.97 -2.23 -8.75
N ASP A 22 -8.57 -3.20 -9.56
CA ASP A 22 -8.35 -3.03 -10.99
C ASP A 22 -9.56 -3.58 -11.76
N GLN A 23 -10.77 -3.17 -11.34
CA GLN A 23 -12.01 -3.81 -11.77
C GLN A 23 -12.47 -3.42 -13.18
N ILE A 24 -11.84 -2.43 -13.82
CA ILE A 24 -12.30 -1.88 -15.10
C ILE A 24 -11.13 -1.43 -15.96
N VAL A 25 -10.28 -2.31 -16.51
CA VAL A 25 -9.23 -1.85 -17.44
C VAL A 25 -9.03 -2.78 -18.62
N ASP A 26 -9.96 -2.71 -19.57
CA ASP A 26 -9.67 -3.00 -20.96
C ASP A 26 -9.14 -1.71 -21.63
N GLY A 27 -7.81 -1.55 -21.68
CA GLY A 27 -7.14 -0.61 -22.58
C GLY A 27 -7.14 0.89 -22.23
N LYS A 28 -7.48 1.32 -21.02
CA LYS A 28 -7.41 2.74 -20.60
C LYS A 28 -6.26 3.02 -19.63
N THR A 29 -5.65 4.20 -19.76
CA THR A 29 -4.67 4.75 -18.82
C THR A 29 -5.39 5.31 -17.59
N TYR A 30 -4.86 5.06 -16.39
CA TYR A 30 -5.40 5.56 -15.13
C TYR A 30 -4.35 6.41 -14.43
N ASP A 31 -4.80 7.53 -13.87
CA ASP A 31 -4.03 8.33 -12.92
C ASP A 31 -4.34 7.84 -11.52
N VAL A 32 -3.34 7.24 -10.87
CA VAL A 32 -3.44 6.76 -9.49
C VAL A 32 -2.73 7.76 -8.59
N GLN A 33 -3.44 8.27 -7.60
CA GLN A 33 -2.80 9.03 -6.52
C GLN A 33 -2.06 8.04 -5.61
N VAL A 34 -0.76 8.28 -5.45
CA VAL A 34 0.12 7.46 -4.62
C VAL A 34 0.71 8.31 -3.52
N ASP A 35 0.67 7.78 -2.31
CA ASP A 35 1.22 8.46 -1.13
C ASP A 35 2.67 8.02 -0.89
N GLY A 36 3.36 8.83 -0.10
CA GLY A 36 4.61 8.48 0.54
C GLY A 36 4.44 7.23 1.41
N GLY A 37 5.42 6.32 1.30
CA GLY A 37 5.41 5.05 1.97
C GLY A 37 5.53 5.25 3.47
N VAL A 38 4.79 4.45 4.23
CA VAL A 38 4.67 4.67 5.66
C VAL A 38 5.19 3.51 6.46
N ASN A 39 6.10 3.82 7.38
CA ASN A 39 6.49 2.91 8.43
C ASN A 39 5.41 2.85 9.52
N ARG A 40 4.59 1.80 9.49
CA ARG A 40 3.52 1.56 10.47
C ARG A 40 4.02 1.07 11.84
N ASN A 41 5.32 0.87 12.01
CA ASN A 41 5.92 0.43 13.27
C ASN A 41 6.39 1.58 14.15
N VAL A 42 6.29 2.82 13.67
CA VAL A 42 6.73 4.02 14.40
C VAL A 42 5.61 5.04 14.42
N GLU A 43 5.50 5.78 15.53
CA GLU A 43 4.58 6.90 15.65
C GLU A 43 5.01 7.98 14.66
N THR A 44 4.13 8.30 13.71
CA THR A 44 4.41 9.26 12.63
C THR A 44 3.46 10.44 12.79
N ASP A 45 3.99 11.66 12.65
CA ASP A 45 3.18 12.89 12.70
C ASP A 45 2.12 12.86 11.58
N PRO A 46 0.81 12.88 11.90
CA PRO A 46 -0.26 12.89 10.92
C PRO A 46 -0.17 14.04 9.90
N ALA A 47 0.50 15.15 10.23
CA ALA A 47 0.62 16.32 9.38
C ALA A 47 1.70 16.20 8.28
N GLU A 48 2.75 15.41 8.50
CA GLU A 48 3.80 15.15 7.49
C GLU A 48 3.63 13.80 6.78
N TYR A 49 2.63 13.04 7.20
CA TYR A 49 2.42 11.66 6.80
C TYR A 49 2.09 11.51 5.31
N GLY A 50 2.82 10.66 4.60
CA GLY A 50 2.50 10.31 3.21
C GLY A 50 2.78 11.40 2.17
N PHE A 51 3.37 12.53 2.56
CA PHE A 51 3.74 13.60 1.62
C PHE A 51 5.19 13.46 1.13
N PHE A 52 5.41 13.82 -0.13
CA PHE A 52 6.75 14.03 -0.68
C PHE A 52 7.15 15.50 -0.55
N LYS A 53 8.41 15.75 -0.17
CA LYS A 53 8.96 17.11 -0.13
C LYS A 53 9.60 17.42 -1.49
N ARG A 54 9.62 18.71 -1.84
CA ARG A 54 10.25 19.17 -3.08
C ARG A 54 11.74 18.81 -3.10
N GLY A 55 12.25 18.37 -4.24
CA GLY A 55 13.62 17.88 -4.41
C GLY A 55 13.85 16.40 -4.02
N ASP A 56 12.85 15.70 -3.47
CA ASP A 56 12.99 14.27 -3.18
C ASP A 56 13.13 13.44 -4.46
N ILE A 57 13.95 12.39 -4.39
CA ILE A 57 14.00 11.34 -5.40
C ILE A 57 13.06 10.22 -4.95
N VAL A 58 11.93 10.07 -5.62
CA VAL A 58 10.91 9.08 -5.28
C VAL A 58 10.95 7.94 -6.28
N THR A 59 11.08 6.71 -5.79
CA THR A 59 10.92 5.50 -6.59
C THR A 59 9.59 4.84 -6.27
N LEU A 60 8.69 4.78 -7.25
CA LEU A 60 7.46 4.01 -7.21
C LEU A 60 7.75 2.57 -7.64
N LYS A 61 7.45 1.62 -6.76
CA LYS A 61 7.39 0.19 -7.05
C LYS A 61 5.93 -0.19 -7.22
N PHE A 62 5.55 -0.48 -8.45
CA PHE A 62 4.20 -0.86 -8.82
C PHE A 62 4.11 -2.37 -8.99
N CYS A 63 3.13 -3.01 -8.35
CA CYS A 63 3.05 -4.47 -8.30
C CYS A 63 1.69 -4.96 -8.79
N ASN A 64 1.71 -5.86 -9.78
CA ASN A 64 0.55 -6.66 -10.10
C ASN A 64 0.43 -7.80 -9.09
N ILE A 65 -0.78 -7.99 -8.58
CA ILE A 65 -1.13 -8.96 -7.54
C ILE A 65 -2.44 -9.64 -7.91
N ASP A 66 -2.61 -10.88 -7.45
CA ASP A 66 -3.84 -11.62 -7.60
C ASP A 66 -4.91 -11.18 -6.58
N ARG A 67 -6.14 -11.65 -6.79
CA ARG A 67 -7.29 -11.29 -5.95
C ARG A 67 -7.12 -11.70 -4.48
N ASN A 68 -6.54 -12.86 -4.19
CA ASN A 68 -6.38 -13.31 -2.81
C ASN A 68 -5.39 -12.42 -2.05
N THR A 69 -4.30 -12.04 -2.71
CA THR A 69 -3.34 -11.05 -2.18
C THR A 69 -4.02 -9.70 -1.96
N TYR A 70 -4.83 -9.23 -2.91
CA TYR A 70 -5.57 -7.98 -2.78
C TYR A 70 -6.52 -7.99 -1.58
N ASP A 71 -7.35 -9.02 -1.45
CA ASP A 71 -8.34 -9.14 -0.37
C ASP A 71 -7.66 -9.20 1.02
N PHE A 72 -6.52 -9.89 1.13
CA PHE A 72 -5.72 -9.90 2.36
C PHE A 72 -5.25 -8.49 2.74
N TRP A 73 -4.55 -7.80 1.83
CA TRP A 73 -3.99 -6.48 2.15
C TRP A 73 -5.06 -5.43 2.36
N ARG A 74 -6.16 -5.44 1.59
CA ARG A 74 -7.29 -4.54 1.77
C ARG A 74 -7.91 -4.68 3.16
N THR A 75 -8.16 -5.92 3.59
CA THR A 75 -8.76 -6.18 4.90
C THR A 75 -7.79 -5.94 6.05
N TRP A 76 -6.50 -6.21 5.86
CA TRP A 76 -5.45 -5.88 6.82
C TRP A 76 -5.27 -4.37 7.01
N GLU A 77 -5.18 -3.61 5.92
CA GLU A 77 -5.03 -2.14 5.96
C GLU A 77 -6.26 -1.47 6.58
N PHE A 78 -7.47 -1.95 6.28
CA PHE A 78 -8.71 -1.48 6.91
C PHE A 78 -8.76 -1.82 8.41
N SER A 79 -8.39 -3.05 8.77
CA SER A 79 -8.36 -3.47 10.18
C SER A 79 -7.34 -2.65 10.96
N PHE A 80 -6.17 -2.35 10.39
CA PHE A 80 -5.14 -1.53 11.01
C PHE A 80 -5.63 -0.10 11.29
N GLN A 81 -6.30 0.54 10.32
CA GLN A 81 -6.88 1.88 10.48
C GLN A 81 -8.04 1.91 11.49
N SER A 82 -8.68 0.76 11.73
CA SER A 82 -9.78 0.63 12.70
C SER A 82 -9.29 0.42 14.14
N ILE A 83 -8.00 0.13 14.35
CA ILE A 83 -7.43 -0.06 15.69
C ILE A 83 -7.59 1.23 16.49
N GLY A 84 -8.26 1.14 17.64
CA GLY A 84 -8.50 2.29 18.53
C GLY A 84 -9.80 3.05 18.25
N ASN A 85 -10.58 2.69 17.24
CA ASN A 85 -11.91 3.26 17.00
C ASN A 85 -13.01 2.38 17.63
N PRO A 86 -13.67 2.81 18.72
CA PRO A 86 -14.70 2.03 19.42
C PRO A 86 -16.01 1.87 18.63
N PHE A 87 -16.16 2.56 17.50
CA PHE A 87 -17.31 2.45 16.59
C PHE A 87 -16.97 1.71 15.28
N SER A 88 -15.74 1.20 15.14
CA SER A 88 -15.35 0.43 13.96
C SER A 88 -16.03 -0.95 13.96
N ALA A 89 -16.50 -1.37 12.79
CA ALA A 89 -17.04 -2.71 12.64
C ALA A 89 -15.91 -3.75 12.79
N PRO A 90 -16.12 -4.87 13.49
CA PRO A 90 -15.12 -5.92 13.61
C PRO A 90 -14.77 -6.43 12.21
N THR A 91 -13.53 -6.21 11.80
CA THR A 91 -13.04 -6.60 10.47
C THR A 91 -12.17 -7.83 10.61
N LYS A 92 -12.51 -8.91 9.92
CA LYS A 92 -11.68 -10.11 9.84
C LYS A 92 -10.68 -9.95 8.70
N VAL A 93 -9.38 -10.01 9.01
CA VAL A 93 -8.33 -10.08 7.99
C VAL A 93 -8.44 -11.42 7.26
N LEU A 94 -8.54 -11.35 5.92
CA LEU A 94 -8.72 -12.53 5.08
C LEU A 94 -7.36 -13.16 4.72
N GLY A 95 -6.97 -14.24 5.39
CA GLY A 95 -5.79 -15.02 5.00
C GLY A 95 -6.03 -15.88 3.74
N ASN A 96 -4.94 -16.31 3.10
CA ASN A 96 -5.00 -17.20 1.93
C ASN A 96 -4.21 -18.52 2.13
N ILE A 97 -3.81 -18.83 3.37
CA ILE A 97 -3.10 -20.06 3.74
C ILE A 97 -4.06 -20.95 4.54
N SER A 98 -4.04 -22.26 4.25
CA SER A 98 -4.87 -23.26 4.93
C SER A 98 -4.15 -23.91 6.13
N ASN A 99 -4.79 -24.90 6.76
CA ASN A 99 -4.24 -25.67 7.90
C ASN A 99 -3.98 -24.86 9.17
N ASN A 100 -4.90 -23.96 9.54
CA ASN A 100 -4.81 -23.09 10.73
C ASN A 100 -3.57 -22.18 10.77
N ALA A 101 -2.92 -21.94 9.63
CA ALA A 101 -1.86 -20.96 9.52
C ALA A 101 -2.41 -19.52 9.55
N LEU A 102 -1.59 -18.59 10.03
CA LEU A 102 -1.90 -17.16 10.04
C LEU A 102 -1.12 -16.43 8.94
N GLY A 103 -1.75 -15.42 8.34
CA GLY A 103 -1.12 -14.54 7.34
C GLY A 103 -1.51 -14.87 5.90
N ALA A 104 -0.64 -14.48 4.97
CA ALA A 104 -0.85 -14.68 3.54
C ALA A 104 0.46 -14.96 2.78
N PHE A 105 0.36 -15.79 1.76
CA PHE A 105 1.39 -16.01 0.75
C PHE A 105 1.06 -15.16 -0.48
N CYS A 106 1.92 -14.19 -0.79
CA CYS A 106 1.65 -13.18 -1.83
C CYS A 106 2.73 -13.20 -2.92
N GLY A 107 2.34 -13.35 -4.18
CA GLY A 107 3.20 -13.15 -5.33
C GLY A 107 3.12 -11.70 -5.84
N TYR A 108 4.26 -11.11 -6.21
CA TYR A 108 4.31 -9.74 -6.73
C TYR A 108 5.05 -9.70 -8.06
N ALA A 109 4.35 -9.29 -9.13
CA ALA A 109 4.99 -8.95 -10.40
C ALA A 109 5.28 -7.43 -10.41
N THR A 110 6.55 -7.04 -10.34
CA THR A 110 6.92 -5.66 -9.98
C THR A 110 7.54 -4.87 -11.13
N GLN A 111 7.14 -3.62 -11.26
CA GLN A 111 7.75 -2.60 -12.13
C GLN A 111 8.20 -1.41 -11.27
N HIS A 112 9.24 -0.71 -11.68
CA HIS A 112 9.79 0.42 -10.94
C HIS A 112 9.87 1.66 -11.82
N LYS A 113 9.55 2.82 -11.25
CA LYS A 113 9.71 4.12 -11.89
C LYS A 113 10.24 5.13 -10.88
N THR A 114 11.31 5.83 -11.23
CA THR A 114 11.90 6.88 -10.39
C THR A 114 11.59 8.25 -10.97
N LEU A 115 11.23 9.19 -10.10
CA LEU A 115 10.93 10.57 -10.43
C LEU A 115 11.51 11.51 -9.36
N VAL A 116 11.85 12.73 -9.77
CA VAL A 116 12.29 13.79 -8.86
C VAL A 116 11.12 14.73 -8.65
N ILE A 117 10.79 15.01 -7.39
CA ILE A 117 9.70 15.94 -7.06
C ILE A 117 10.15 17.35 -7.42
N PRO A 118 9.41 18.07 -8.30
CA PRO A 118 9.81 19.38 -8.77
C PRO A 118 9.91 20.40 -7.63
N ASN A 119 10.82 21.36 -7.82
CA ASN A 119 11.10 22.45 -6.89
C ASN A 119 10.00 23.50 -6.83
#